data_AF-A0A2A4IUF6-F1
#
_entry.id   AF-A0A2A4IUF6-F1
#
_cell.length_a   1.000
_cell.length_b   1.000
_cell.length_c   1.000
_cell.angle_alpha   90.00
_cell.angle_beta   90.00
_cell.angle_gamma   90.00
#
_symmetry.space_group_name_H-M   'P 1'
#
loop_
_entity.id
_entity.type
_entity.pdbx_description
1 polymer ?
#
loop_
_entity_poly.entity_id
_entity_poly.type
_entity_poly.pdbx_seq_one_letter_code
_entity_poly.pdbx_strand_id
1 'polypeptide(L)'
;MSDIMTHTLFNLYNAPDGFCFDFLCNDEPIIDDPDNKVYNADKRVNDFISQIERQAKYYDHDNIMVTMGGDFTYQSAANWFMNMDKLINHVNTHPANLSDINIFYSTPSCYLKAIYLYGRRDKAVYTEKGDQLPYGSDALTYWTGYYTSRPSLKYFARRAHVFLQ
;
A
#
# COMPACT_ATOMS: atom_id res chain seq x y z
N MET A 1 -2.47 -28.25 -7.70
CA MET A 1 -2.52 -27.35 -6.53
C MET A 1 -2.92 -25.99 -7.07
N SER A 2 -4.07 -25.45 -6.67
CA SER A 2 -4.67 -24.23 -7.23
C SER A 2 -4.62 -23.05 -6.26
N ASP A 3 -3.85 -23.18 -5.18
CA ASP A 3 -3.75 -22.19 -4.13
C ASP A 3 -2.78 -21.08 -4.54
N ILE A 4 -3.09 -19.84 -4.16
CA ILE A 4 -2.26 -18.67 -4.37
C ILE A 4 -2.12 -17.89 -3.05
N MET A 5 -0.93 -17.38 -2.78
CA MET A 5 -0.71 -16.52 -1.62
C MET A 5 -1.42 -15.18 -1.83
N THR A 6 -2.31 -14.84 -0.90
CA THR A 6 -3.13 -13.63 -0.99
C THR A 6 -2.85 -12.73 0.20
N HIS A 7 -2.77 -11.44 -0.05
CA HIS A 7 -2.67 -10.40 0.98
C HIS A 7 -3.79 -9.38 0.75
N THR A 8 -4.59 -9.12 1.78
CA THR A 8 -5.56 -8.03 1.79
C THR A 8 -4.91 -6.79 2.37
N LEU A 9 -4.98 -5.68 1.63
CA LEU A 9 -4.44 -4.39 2.09
C LEU A 9 -5.15 -3.92 3.35
N PHE A 10 -4.40 -3.20 4.19
CA PHE A 10 -4.90 -2.66 5.45
C PHE A 10 -5.95 -1.57 5.23
N ASN A 11 -5.75 -0.80 4.16
CA ASN A 11 -6.64 0.26 3.71
C ASN A 11 -6.65 0.27 2.17
N LEU A 12 -6.98 1.41 1.57
CA LEU A 12 -6.89 1.64 0.13
C LEU A 12 -5.44 1.54 -0.39
N TYR A 13 -5.30 1.48 -1.72
CA TYR A 13 -4.02 1.36 -2.43
C TYR A 13 -3.19 2.66 -2.50
N ASN A 14 -3.55 3.68 -1.71
CA ASN A 14 -2.88 4.99 -1.70
C ASN A 14 -1.71 5.01 -0.72
N ALA A 15 -0.85 6.02 -0.86
CA ALA A 15 0.14 6.37 0.15
C ALA A 15 -0.54 6.66 1.51
N PRO A 16 0.18 6.44 2.63
CA PRO A 16 -0.30 6.84 3.94
C PRO A 16 -0.72 8.33 3.96
N ASP A 17 -1.69 8.66 4.80
CA ASP A 17 -2.23 10.03 4.85
C ASP A 17 -1.12 11.02 5.14
N GLY A 18 -1.03 12.06 4.30
CA GLY A 18 0.03 13.06 4.37
C GLY A 18 1.33 12.67 3.68
N PHE A 19 1.44 11.52 3.01
CA PHE A 19 2.67 11.07 2.32
C PHE A 19 2.49 10.96 0.80
N CYS A 20 1.57 11.71 0.21
CA CYS A 20 1.50 11.84 -1.24
C CYS A 20 2.54 12.84 -1.76
N PHE A 21 3.55 12.36 -2.47
CA PHE A 21 4.64 13.19 -3.01
C PHE A 21 4.47 13.56 -4.49
N ASP A 22 3.26 13.40 -5.03
CA ASP A 22 2.95 13.84 -6.39
C ASP A 22 2.73 15.37 -6.43
N PHE A 23 2.98 16.00 -7.57
CA PHE A 23 2.75 17.45 -7.70
C PHE A 23 1.26 17.82 -7.67
N LEU A 24 0.37 16.85 -7.90
CA LEU A 24 -1.08 17.04 -7.74
C LEU A 24 -1.51 17.05 -6.26
N CYS A 25 -0.64 16.66 -5.35
CA CYS A 25 -0.91 16.60 -3.92
C CYS A 25 -0.42 17.86 -3.20
N ASN A 26 -1.09 18.20 -2.09
CA ASN A 26 -0.76 19.35 -1.26
C ASN A 26 0.00 18.96 0.02
N ASP A 27 0.49 17.73 0.09
CA ASP A 27 1.20 17.23 1.26
C ASP A 27 2.61 17.83 1.35
N GLU A 28 3.09 18.05 2.57
CA GLU A 28 4.41 18.64 2.78
C GLU A 28 5.51 17.68 2.33
N PRO A 29 6.52 18.14 1.56
CA PRO A 29 7.72 17.34 1.32
C PRO A 29 8.50 17.16 2.62
N ILE A 30 9.45 16.24 2.61
CA ILE A 30 10.42 16.06 3.69
C ILE A 30 11.54 17.08 3.49
N ILE A 31 11.62 18.02 4.43
CA ILE A 31 12.64 19.05 4.55
C ILE A 31 13.59 18.63 5.67
N ASP A 32 14.76 18.15 5.27
CA ASP A 32 15.77 17.47 6.07
C ASP A 32 17.01 18.31 6.36
N ASP A 33 17.11 19.51 5.78
CA ASP A 33 18.18 20.47 6.07
C ASP A 33 17.95 21.12 7.45
N PRO A 34 18.81 20.85 8.46
CA PRO A 34 18.63 21.38 9.81
C PRO A 34 18.70 22.91 9.92
N ASP A 35 19.34 23.57 8.95
CA ASP A 35 19.46 25.04 8.92
C ASP A 35 18.23 25.70 8.29
N ASN A 36 17.33 24.91 7.68
CA ASN A 36 16.12 25.40 7.07
C ASN A 36 15.05 25.71 8.15
N LYS A 37 14.50 26.94 8.12
CA LYS A 37 13.48 27.39 9.08
C LYS A 37 12.18 26.56 9.06
N VAL A 38 11.94 25.82 7.98
CA VAL A 38 10.79 24.93 7.82
C VAL A 38 11.19 23.44 7.89
N TYR A 39 12.31 23.11 8.53
CA TYR A 39 12.69 21.72 8.82
C TYR A 39 11.53 20.95 9.44
N ASN A 40 11.21 19.78 8.87
CA ASN A 40 10.09 18.96 9.33
C ASN A 40 10.40 17.45 9.39
N ALA A 41 11.61 17.01 9.04
CA ALA A 41 11.92 15.59 8.90
C ALA A 41 11.60 14.75 10.15
N ASP A 42 11.97 15.19 11.35
CA ASP A 42 11.65 14.48 12.61
C ASP A 42 10.14 14.23 12.79
N LYS A 43 9.33 15.27 12.55
CA LYS A 43 7.88 15.18 12.67
C LYS A 43 7.32 14.20 11.64
N ARG A 44 7.75 14.33 10.37
CA ARG A 44 7.31 13.48 9.25
C ARG A 44 7.67 12.02 9.51
N VAL A 45 8.86 11.74 10.04
CA VAL A 45 9.30 10.38 10.40
C VAL A 45 8.43 9.79 11.51
N ASN A 46 8.17 10.55 12.58
CA ASN A 46 7.32 10.09 13.68
C ASN A 46 5.87 9.83 13.22
N ASP A 47 5.32 10.70 12.36
CA ASP A 47 3.99 10.53 11.77
C ASP A 47 3.92 9.27 10.91
N PHE A 48 4.97 8.99 10.11
CA PHE A 48 5.06 7.79 9.29
C PHE A 48 5.11 6.52 10.16
N ILE A 49 6.03 6.47 11.12
CA ILE A 49 6.21 5.32 12.03
C ILE A 49 4.90 5.01 12.76
N SER A 50 4.23 6.03 13.30
CA SER A 50 2.95 5.87 14.00
C SER A 50 1.86 5.22 13.12
N GLN A 51 1.83 5.55 11.83
CA GLN A 51 0.91 4.94 10.87
C GLN A 51 1.29 3.49 10.54
N ILE A 52 2.58 3.19 10.40
CA ILE A 52 3.06 1.82 10.16
C ILE A 52 2.80 0.93 11.37
N GLU A 53 3.06 1.40 12.59
CA GLU A 53 2.75 0.67 13.82
C GLU A 53 1.24 0.43 13.98
N ARG A 54 0.41 1.38 13.56
CA ARG A 54 -1.06 1.18 13.51
C ARG A 54 -1.43 0.08 12.53
N GLN A 55 -0.85 0.10 11.32
CA GLN A 55 -1.09 -0.92 10.30
C GLN A 55 -0.60 -2.31 10.74
N ALA A 56 0.56 -2.38 11.41
CA ALA A 56 1.17 -3.63 11.85
C ALA A 56 0.29 -4.46 12.79
N LYS A 57 -0.55 -3.82 13.61
CA LYS A 57 -1.47 -4.48 14.55
C LYS A 57 -2.52 -5.38 13.88
N TYR A 58 -2.73 -5.25 12.57
CA TYR A 58 -3.72 -6.01 11.81
C TYR A 58 -3.12 -7.17 11.02
N TYR A 59 -1.81 -7.38 11.15
CA TYR A 59 -1.10 -8.47 10.50
C TYR A 59 -0.39 -9.34 11.52
N ASP A 60 -0.28 -10.62 11.18
CA ASP A 60 0.28 -11.66 12.05
C ASP A 60 1.79 -11.88 11.85
N HIS A 61 2.48 -10.93 11.21
CA HIS A 61 3.90 -11.00 10.81
C HIS A 61 4.57 -9.62 10.84
N ASP A 62 5.90 -9.61 10.85
CA ASP A 62 6.69 -8.38 11.03
C ASP A 62 7.03 -7.63 9.73
N ASN A 63 6.51 -8.09 8.58
CA ASN A 63 6.72 -7.46 7.29
C ASN A 63 5.48 -6.66 6.89
N ILE A 64 5.59 -5.34 6.72
CA ILE A 64 4.48 -4.48 6.36
C ILE A 64 4.69 -3.91 4.96
N MET A 65 3.70 -4.08 4.08
CA MET A 65 3.70 -3.44 2.76
C MET A 65 3.05 -2.06 2.85
N VAL A 66 3.75 -1.05 2.34
CA VAL A 66 3.27 0.33 2.27
C VAL A 66 3.13 0.71 0.80
N THR A 67 1.93 0.99 0.36
CA THR A 67 1.64 1.37 -1.03
C THR A 67 1.94 2.84 -1.25
N MET A 68 3.14 3.19 -1.69
CA MET A 68 3.52 4.58 -1.95
C MET A 68 3.05 5.03 -3.34
N GLY A 69 1.76 5.34 -3.50
CA GLY A 69 1.20 5.75 -4.78
C GLY A 69 -0.28 6.14 -4.73
N GLY A 70 -0.95 6.14 -5.88
CA GLY A 70 -2.38 6.42 -6.00
C GLY A 70 -2.79 6.54 -7.47
N ASP A 71 -4.02 7.00 -7.71
CA ASP A 71 -4.53 7.22 -9.08
C ASP A 71 -3.65 8.23 -9.84
N PHE A 72 -3.06 7.78 -10.96
CA PHE A 72 -2.25 8.61 -11.87
C PHE A 72 -1.13 9.41 -11.19
N THR A 73 -0.56 8.89 -10.10
CA THR A 73 0.63 9.46 -9.47
C THR A 73 1.90 9.07 -10.23
N TYR A 74 3.06 9.55 -9.75
CA TYR A 74 4.38 9.43 -10.39
C TYR A 74 4.51 10.18 -11.73
N GLN A 75 3.65 11.17 -12.00
CA GLN A 75 3.83 12.03 -13.16
C GLN A 75 5.17 12.80 -13.08
N SER A 76 5.58 13.19 -11.87
CA SER A 76 6.97 13.52 -11.53
C SER A 76 7.52 12.50 -10.55
N ALA A 77 8.05 11.39 -11.07
CA ALA A 77 8.62 10.33 -10.25
C ALA A 77 9.78 10.81 -9.36
N ALA A 78 10.52 11.84 -9.79
CA ALA A 78 11.62 12.40 -9.01
C ALA A 78 11.17 12.91 -7.62
N ASN A 79 9.99 13.55 -7.54
CA ASN A 79 9.45 14.03 -6.26
C ASN A 79 9.18 12.87 -5.30
N TRP A 80 8.63 11.76 -5.81
CA TRP A 80 8.40 10.55 -5.02
C TRP A 80 9.71 9.94 -4.52
N PHE A 81 10.67 9.69 -5.41
CA PHE A 81 11.93 9.05 -5.04
C PHE A 81 12.74 9.92 -4.08
N MET A 82 12.87 11.23 -4.32
CA MET A 82 13.57 12.13 -3.42
C MET A 82 13.01 12.12 -1.99
N ASN A 83 11.69 12.17 -1.84
CA ASN A 83 11.08 12.16 -0.51
C ASN A 83 11.16 10.78 0.15
N MET A 84 10.96 9.70 -0.61
CA MET A 84 11.12 8.34 -0.08
C MET A 84 12.56 8.04 0.33
N ASP A 85 13.57 8.49 -0.41
CA ASP A 85 14.99 8.36 -0.05
C ASP A 85 15.28 9.06 1.27
N LYS A 86 14.77 10.28 1.46
CA LYS A 86 14.88 11.01 2.74
C LYS A 86 14.20 10.26 3.86
N LEU A 87 12.97 9.77 3.65
CA LEU A 87 12.23 9.02 4.65
C LEU A 87 12.97 7.74 5.07
N ILE A 88 13.46 6.96 4.10
CA ILE A 88 14.25 5.74 4.32
C ILE A 88 15.52 6.06 5.09
N ASN A 89 16.25 7.09 4.67
CA ASN A 89 17.48 7.49 5.32
C ASN A 89 17.22 7.90 6.78
N HIS A 90 16.23 8.76 7.02
CA HIS A 90 15.92 9.21 8.38
C HIS A 90 15.44 8.07 9.27
N VAL A 91 14.49 7.24 8.83
CA VAL A 91 14.00 6.12 9.66
C VAL A 91 15.15 5.16 10.01
N ASN A 92 16.01 4.82 9.05
CA ASN A 92 17.07 3.84 9.28
C ASN A 92 18.30 4.40 10.03
N THR A 93 18.50 5.73 10.05
CA THR A 93 19.66 6.38 10.70
C THR A 93 19.31 7.20 11.94
N HIS A 94 18.01 7.43 12.21
CA HIS A 94 17.60 8.32 13.29
C HIS A 94 18.09 7.81 14.66
N PRO A 95 18.67 8.69 15.50
CA PRO A 95 19.09 8.34 16.86
C PRO A 95 17.93 7.91 17.76
N ALA A 96 16.70 8.29 17.40
CA ALA A 96 15.45 7.83 18.01
C ALA A 96 15.02 6.43 17.51
N ASN A 97 15.99 5.57 17.18
CA ASN A 97 15.88 4.12 16.93
C ASN A 97 15.34 3.34 18.16
N LEU A 98 14.36 3.92 18.85
CA LEU A 98 13.49 3.28 19.82
C LEU A 98 12.50 2.34 19.13
N SER A 99 12.21 2.57 17.84
CA SER A 99 11.43 1.67 17.00
C SER A 99 12.35 0.70 16.26
N ASP A 100 12.22 -0.60 16.51
CA ASP A 100 12.91 -1.70 15.81
C ASP A 100 12.37 -1.86 14.36
N ILE A 101 12.37 -0.77 13.60
CA ILE A 101 11.76 -0.65 12.27
C ILE A 101 12.86 -0.40 11.24
N ASN A 102 12.85 -1.21 10.18
CA ASN A 102 13.70 -1.02 9.00
C ASN A 102 12.81 -0.86 7.77
N ILE A 103 12.97 0.24 7.04
CA ILE A 103 12.21 0.51 5.82
C ILE A 103 13.12 0.55 4.59
N PHE A 104 12.60 0.06 3.47
CA PHE A 104 13.35 -0.04 2.21
C PHE A 104 12.40 -0.18 1.02
N TYR A 105 12.88 0.13 -0.17
CA TYR A 105 12.14 -0.12 -1.41
C TYR A 105 11.89 -1.61 -1.62
N SER A 106 10.67 -1.95 -2.00
CA SER A 106 10.28 -3.34 -2.24
C SER A 106 9.33 -3.44 -3.42
N THR A 107 8.92 -4.66 -3.72
CA THR A 107 7.91 -4.99 -4.72
C THR A 107 6.91 -5.97 -4.12
N PRO A 108 5.68 -6.07 -4.66
CA PRO A 108 4.71 -7.04 -4.17
C PRO A 108 5.23 -8.49 -4.17
N SER A 109 6.08 -8.86 -5.14
CA SER A 109 6.68 -10.20 -5.18
C SER A 109 7.71 -10.43 -4.06
N CYS A 110 8.56 -9.45 -3.78
CA CYS A 110 9.49 -9.49 -2.64
C CYS A 110 8.73 -9.58 -1.31
N TYR A 111 7.66 -8.81 -1.16
CA TYR A 111 6.80 -8.82 0.02
C TYR A 111 6.10 -10.17 0.23
N LEU A 112 5.43 -10.69 -0.81
CA LEU A 112 4.75 -11.99 -0.74
C LEU A 112 5.73 -13.14 -0.45
N LYS A 113 6.96 -13.05 -0.98
CA LYS A 113 8.04 -13.99 -0.64
C LYS A 113 8.45 -13.91 0.83
N ALA A 114 8.57 -12.70 1.39
CA ALA A 114 8.93 -12.51 2.79
C ALA A 114 7.88 -13.13 3.73
N ILE A 115 6.60 -12.84 3.50
CA ILE A 115 5.50 -13.40 4.33
C ILE A 115 5.37 -14.92 4.16
N TYR A 116 5.61 -15.46 2.94
CA TYR A 116 5.59 -16.90 2.70
C TYR A 116 6.71 -17.62 3.48
N LEU A 117 7.91 -17.04 3.50
CA LEU A 117 9.05 -17.57 4.26
C LEU A 117 8.82 -17.43 5.77
N TYR A 118 8.17 -16.37 6.23
CA TYR A 118 7.77 -16.17 7.62
C TYR A 118 6.77 -17.24 8.07
N GLY A 119 5.68 -17.42 7.31
CA GLY A 119 4.67 -18.45 7.60
C GLY A 119 5.25 -19.87 7.64
N ARG A 120 6.20 -20.19 6.76
CA ARG A 120 6.89 -21.50 6.81
C ARG A 120 7.68 -21.75 8.08
N ARG A 121 8.13 -20.70 8.78
CA ARG A 121 8.93 -20.82 10.00
C ARG A 121 8.05 -20.87 11.25
N ASP A 122 7.05 -19.99 11.32
CA ASP A 122 6.44 -19.65 12.62
C ASP A 122 4.91 -19.83 12.69
N LYS A 123 4.15 -19.87 11.58
CA LYS A 123 2.67 -19.94 11.62
C LYS A 123 2.02 -20.62 10.40
N ALA A 124 0.98 -21.41 10.63
CA ALA A 124 0.13 -21.93 9.55
C ALA A 124 -0.63 -20.79 8.86
N VAL A 125 -0.46 -20.65 7.54
CA VAL A 125 -1.25 -19.72 6.72
C VAL A 125 -2.67 -20.28 6.57
N TYR A 126 -3.67 -19.48 6.88
CA TYR A 126 -5.08 -19.86 6.69
C TYR A 126 -5.42 -19.95 5.20
N THR A 127 -6.19 -20.97 4.82
CA THR A 127 -6.68 -21.15 3.45
C THR A 127 -8.13 -20.71 3.36
N GLU A 128 -8.38 -19.61 2.65
CA GLU A 128 -9.73 -19.17 2.30
C GLU A 128 -10.20 -19.90 1.02
N LYS A 129 -11.48 -20.30 0.98
CA LYS A 129 -12.08 -21.05 -0.14
C LYS A 129 -13.24 -20.31 -0.81
N GLY A 130 -13.78 -19.27 -0.17
CA GLY A 130 -14.83 -18.43 -0.72
C GLY A 130 -14.30 -17.41 -1.75
N ASP A 131 -15.23 -16.58 -2.21
CA ASP A 131 -14.89 -15.38 -2.97
C ASP A 131 -14.94 -14.12 -2.07
N GLN A 132 -14.68 -12.97 -2.65
CA GLN A 132 -14.74 -11.67 -1.98
C GLN A 132 -15.93 -10.83 -2.49
N LEU A 133 -17.06 -11.49 -2.79
CA LEU A 133 -18.25 -10.85 -3.32
C LEU A 133 -19.46 -11.02 -2.37
N PRO A 134 -20.37 -10.02 -2.29
CA PRO A 134 -20.25 -8.68 -2.86
C PRO A 134 -19.31 -7.78 -2.04
N TYR A 135 -18.63 -6.85 -2.71
CA TYR A 135 -17.84 -5.81 -2.03
C TYR A 135 -18.75 -4.73 -1.46
N GLY A 136 -18.54 -4.37 -0.19
CA GLY A 136 -19.16 -3.23 0.47
C GLY A 136 -18.08 -2.30 1.02
N SER A 137 -18.14 -1.01 0.65
CA SER A 137 -17.19 -0.01 1.15
C SER A 137 -17.56 0.52 2.54
N ASP A 138 -18.84 0.40 2.90
CA ASP A 138 -19.38 0.72 4.22
C ASP A 138 -20.63 -0.14 4.49
N ALA A 139 -21.30 0.08 5.63
CA ALA A 139 -22.43 -0.73 6.09
C ALA A 139 -23.65 -0.74 5.14
N LEU A 140 -23.81 0.28 4.30
CA LEU A 140 -24.98 0.46 3.43
C LEU A 140 -24.62 0.56 1.93
N THR A 141 -23.34 0.71 1.58
CA THR A 141 -22.88 0.87 0.20
C THR A 141 -22.30 -0.42 -0.36
N TYR A 142 -23.15 -1.25 -0.96
CA TYR A 142 -22.75 -2.47 -1.65
C TYR A 142 -22.61 -2.24 -3.16
N TRP A 143 -21.50 -2.71 -3.72
CA TRP A 143 -21.11 -2.48 -5.10
C TRP A 143 -21.69 -3.56 -6.02
N THR A 144 -23.00 -3.79 -5.97
CA THR A 144 -23.66 -4.79 -6.82
C THR A 144 -24.27 -4.20 -8.09
N GLY A 145 -24.45 -2.88 -8.14
CA GLY A 145 -25.03 -2.19 -9.31
C GLY A 145 -24.20 -2.38 -10.59
N TYR A 146 -22.86 -2.41 -10.47
CA TYR A 146 -21.99 -2.57 -11.64
C TYR A 146 -22.12 -3.95 -12.32
N TYR A 147 -22.74 -4.94 -11.66
CA TYR A 147 -23.08 -6.22 -12.30
C TYR A 147 -24.03 -6.04 -13.47
N THR A 148 -24.88 -5.00 -13.47
CA THR A 148 -25.86 -4.73 -14.55
C THR A 148 -25.54 -3.46 -15.35
N SER A 149 -24.87 -2.46 -14.78
CA SER A 149 -24.57 -1.18 -15.45
C SER A 149 -23.97 -1.37 -16.85
N ARG A 150 -24.45 -0.60 -17.85
CA ARG A 150 -24.05 -0.71 -19.27
C ARG A 150 -24.27 -2.13 -19.86
N PRO A 151 -25.51 -2.67 -19.84
CA PRO A 151 -25.80 -4.05 -20.25
C PRO A 151 -25.48 -4.33 -21.72
N SER A 152 -25.69 -3.36 -22.62
CA SER A 152 -25.35 -3.50 -24.05
C SER A 152 -23.85 -3.72 -24.27
N LEU A 153 -22.99 -3.05 -23.49
CA LEU A 153 -21.53 -3.24 -23.55
C LEU A 153 -21.13 -4.63 -23.04
N LYS A 154 -21.72 -5.08 -21.93
CA LYS A 154 -21.48 -6.43 -21.40
C LYS A 154 -21.90 -7.52 -22.39
N TYR A 155 -23.05 -7.35 -23.03
CA TYR A 155 -23.52 -8.24 -24.09
C TYR A 155 -22.55 -8.25 -25.28
N PHE A 156 -22.13 -7.07 -25.74
CA PHE A 156 -21.18 -6.94 -26.83
C PHE A 156 -19.84 -7.64 -26.53
N ALA A 157 -19.30 -7.45 -25.31
CA ALA A 157 -18.08 -8.13 -24.88
C ALA A 157 -18.20 -9.66 -24.95
N ARG A 158 -19.35 -10.23 -24.54
CA ARG A 158 -19.60 -11.67 -24.64
C ARG A 158 -19.69 -12.14 -26.09
N ARG A 159 -20.35 -11.38 -26.97
CA ARG A 159 -20.45 -11.70 -28.40
C ARG A 159 -19.08 -11.65 -29.09
N ALA A 160 -18.29 -10.63 -28.79
CA ALA A 160 -16.93 -10.49 -29.31
C ALA A 160 -16.02 -11.64 -28.83
N HIS A 161 -16.12 -12.03 -27.56
CA HIS A 161 -15.36 -13.17 -27.03
C HIS A 161 -15.66 -14.48 -27.77
N VAL A 162 -16.95 -14.79 -27.99
CA VAL A 162 -17.36 -15.99 -28.75
C VAL A 162 -16.87 -15.95 -30.21
N PHE A 163 -16.74 -14.76 -30.80
CA PHE A 163 -16.24 -14.61 -32.17
C PHE A 163 -14.72 -14.80 -32.28
N LEU A 164 -13.95 -14.50 -31.22
CA LEU A 164 -12.49 -14.56 -31.21
C LEU A 164 -11.92 -15.92 -30.75
N GLN A 165 -12.76 -16.86 -30.35
CA GLN A 165 -12.39 -18.24 -29.99
C GLN A 165 -12.64 -19.20 -31.16
#